data_AF-A0A9C7SCY0-F1
#
_entry.id   AF-A0A9C7SCY0-F1
#
_cell.length_a   1.000
_cell.length_b   1.000
_cell.length_c   1.000
_cell.angle_alpha   90.00
_cell.angle_beta   90.00
_cell.angle_gamma   90.00
#
_symmetry.space_group_name_H-M   'P 1'
#
loop_
_entity.id
_entity.type
_entity.pdbx_description
1 polymer ?
#
loop_
_entity_poly.entity_id
_entity_poly.type
_entity_poly.pdbx_seq_one_letter_code
_entity_poly.pdbx_strand_id
1 'polypeptide(L)'
;MSIIDDLIASLKGDASVREVRVCAFWTAVVLEDGRCGLASTLRPEEPQCAKPAPPVRRAGHLLECSALELAEYAKSESLLEASIGLAAINALLEVDENRCLELNAEELILKEGTGRKVVIVGHFPFIPRVREAAGKLWVLEKRPLEGDLPAEMAAEVLPQADVAAITGTSL
;
A
#
# COMPACT_ATOMS: atom_id res chain seq x y z
N MET A 1 11.52 -5.32 14.59
CA MET A 1 11.09 -4.09 13.92
C MET A 1 10.44 -4.47 12.62
N SER A 2 9.26 -3.93 12.36
CA SER A 2 8.57 -4.08 11.07
C SER A 2 9.03 -2.98 10.10
N ILE A 3 8.82 -3.18 8.80
CA ILE A 3 9.08 -2.15 7.77
C ILE A 3 8.29 -0.85 8.05
N ILE A 4 7.11 -0.95 8.67
CA ILE A 4 6.29 0.21 9.05
C ILE A 4 6.97 1.02 10.16
N ASP A 5 7.62 0.35 11.12
CA ASP A 5 8.40 1.05 12.15
C ASP A 5 9.57 1.83 11.53
N ASP A 6 10.26 1.22 10.57
CA ASP A 6 11.38 1.86 9.86
C ASP A 6 10.90 3.07 9.03
N LEU A 7 9.75 2.94 8.36
CA LEU A 7 9.14 4.05 7.60
C LEU A 7 8.80 5.22 8.51
N ILE A 8 8.12 4.97 9.64
CA ILE A 8 7.76 6.03 10.59
C ILE A 8 9.01 6.67 11.20
N ALA A 9 10.03 5.86 11.56
CA ALA A 9 11.29 6.36 12.11
C ALA A 9 12.10 7.20 11.10
N SER A 10 11.85 7.03 9.79
CA SER A 10 12.51 7.80 8.73
C SER A 10 11.90 9.19 8.50
N LEU A 11 10.72 9.46 9.05
CA LEU A 11 10.02 10.74 8.89
C LEU A 11 10.80 11.85 9.62
N LYS A 12 11.04 12.97 8.94
CA LYS A 12 11.90 14.05 9.45
C LYS A 12 11.18 15.07 10.32
N GLY A 13 9.86 14.97 10.45
CA GLY A 13 9.06 15.93 11.18
C GLY A 13 7.62 15.49 11.38
N ASP A 14 6.89 16.32 12.10
CA ASP A 14 5.47 16.17 12.38
C ASP A 14 4.72 17.42 11.91
N ALA A 15 3.41 17.32 11.75
CA ALA A 15 2.55 18.41 11.29
C ALA A 15 1.12 18.26 11.82
N SER A 16 0.42 19.38 11.92
CA SER A 16 -1.02 19.38 12.18
C SER A 16 -1.81 18.90 10.96
N VAL A 17 -2.87 18.14 11.22
CA VAL A 17 -3.73 17.57 10.19
C VAL A 17 -4.90 18.51 9.92
N ARG A 18 -5.06 18.91 8.66
CA ARG A 18 -6.15 19.76 8.20
C ARG A 18 -7.38 18.93 7.82
N GLU A 19 -7.18 17.83 7.11
CA GLU A 19 -8.27 16.98 6.63
C GLU A 19 -7.90 15.49 6.65
N VAL A 20 -8.87 14.65 7.00
CA VAL A 20 -8.82 13.20 6.77
C VAL A 20 -10.06 12.80 5.98
N ARG A 21 -9.86 12.24 4.78
CA ARG A 21 -10.94 11.82 3.88
C ARG A 21 -10.85 10.34 3.62
N VAL A 22 -11.77 9.57 4.19
CA VAL A 22 -11.92 8.13 3.90
C VAL A 22 -12.97 7.97 2.81
N CYS A 23 -12.54 7.80 1.57
CA CYS A 23 -13.42 7.65 0.40
C CYS A 23 -13.54 6.17 -0.02
N ALA A 24 -14.34 5.90 -1.05
CA ALA A 24 -14.67 4.55 -1.49
C ALA A 24 -13.45 3.67 -1.85
N PHE A 25 -12.40 4.28 -2.42
CA PHE A 25 -11.18 3.60 -2.87
C PHE A 25 -9.89 4.21 -2.32
N TRP A 26 -9.94 5.48 -1.90
CA TRP A 26 -8.77 6.24 -1.48
C TRP A 26 -9.02 6.88 -0.12
N THR A 27 -8.01 6.82 0.74
CA THR A 27 -7.92 7.60 1.97
C THR A 27 -6.89 8.69 1.76
N ALA A 28 -7.24 9.92 2.12
CA ALA A 28 -6.37 11.08 2.02
C ALA A 28 -6.14 11.71 3.40
N VAL A 29 -4.90 12.08 3.68
CA VAL A 29 -4.53 12.91 4.84
C VAL A 29 -3.86 14.16 4.32
N VAL A 30 -4.43 15.32 4.66
CA VAL A 30 -3.94 16.64 4.23
C VAL A 30 -3.42 17.37 5.46
N LEU A 31 -2.19 17.88 5.36
CA LEU A 31 -1.52 18.65 6.40
C LEU A 31 -1.85 20.14 6.25
N GLU A 32 -1.68 20.92 7.32
CA GLU A 32 -1.92 22.37 7.29
C GLU A 32 -1.01 23.12 6.30
N ASP A 33 0.20 22.61 6.05
CA ASP A 33 1.13 23.16 5.06
C ASP A 33 0.79 22.79 3.61
N GLY A 34 -0.31 22.06 3.39
CA GLY A 34 -0.82 21.69 2.07
C GLY A 34 -0.29 20.38 1.51
N ARG A 35 0.66 19.70 2.18
CA ARG A 35 1.07 18.35 1.80
C ARG A 35 -0.09 17.37 1.94
N CYS A 36 -0.14 16.39 1.04
CA CYS A 36 -1.22 15.41 0.97
C CYS A 36 -0.66 14.02 0.69
N GLY A 37 -1.04 13.06 1.52
CA GLY A 37 -0.74 11.65 1.33
C GLY A 37 -1.98 10.85 1.02
N LEU A 38 -1.81 9.84 0.15
CA LEU A 38 -2.88 8.94 -0.27
C LEU A 38 -2.53 7.51 0.08
N ALA A 39 -3.55 6.72 0.40
CA ALA A 39 -3.47 5.26 0.49
C ALA A 39 -4.79 4.65 -0.02
N SER A 40 -4.78 3.38 -0.42
CA SER A 40 -6.02 2.70 -0.76
C SER A 40 -6.89 2.51 0.47
N THR A 41 -8.19 2.77 0.38
CA THR A 41 -9.14 2.48 1.45
C THR A 41 -9.44 1.00 1.49
N LEU A 42 -8.88 0.30 2.47
CA LEU A 42 -9.15 -1.11 2.69
C LEU A 42 -10.30 -1.30 3.68
N ARG A 43 -11.25 -2.16 3.30
CA ARG A 43 -12.38 -2.57 4.15
C ARG A 43 -12.23 -4.05 4.50
N PRO A 44 -12.58 -4.46 5.72
CA PRO A 44 -12.62 -5.87 6.08
C PRO A 44 -13.59 -6.63 5.17
N GLU A 45 -13.24 -7.87 4.83
CA GLU A 45 -14.03 -8.74 3.95
C GLU A 45 -15.32 -9.21 4.62
N GLU A 46 -15.31 -9.35 5.94
CA GLU A 46 -16.49 -9.62 6.76
C GLU A 46 -16.95 -8.38 7.52
N PRO A 47 -18.27 -8.16 7.67
CA PRO A 47 -18.78 -7.11 8.54
C PRO A 47 -18.23 -7.32 9.95
N GLN A 48 -17.55 -6.30 10.51
CA GLN A 48 -17.12 -6.28 11.92
C GLN A 48 -18.30 -6.19 12.90
N CYS A 49 -19.50 -6.63 12.51
CA CYS A 49 -20.71 -6.67 13.33
C CYS A 49 -20.54 -7.44 14.65
N ALA A 50 -19.45 -8.18 14.83
CA ALA A 50 -19.11 -8.91 16.05
C ALA A 50 -18.23 -8.11 17.05
N LYS A 51 -17.63 -6.97 16.66
CA LYS A 51 -16.81 -6.14 17.58
C LYS A 51 -17.54 -4.82 17.90
N PRO A 52 -17.78 -4.49 19.18
CA PRO A 52 -18.57 -3.30 19.58
C PRO A 52 -17.84 -1.96 19.40
N ALA A 53 -16.63 -1.95 18.84
CA ALA A 53 -15.80 -0.75 18.71
C ALA A 53 -15.96 -0.13 17.31
N PRO A 54 -15.89 1.21 17.19
CA PRO A 54 -15.84 1.86 15.88
C PRO A 54 -14.60 1.37 15.12
N PRO A 55 -14.68 1.25 13.78
CA PRO A 55 -13.56 0.76 12.98
C PRO A 55 -12.34 1.69 13.00
N VAL A 56 -12.51 2.92 13.49
CA VAL A 56 -11.45 3.92 13.64
C VAL A 56 -11.56 4.55 15.02
N ARG A 57 -10.50 4.44 15.83
CA ARG A 57 -10.36 5.14 17.10
C ARG A 57 -10.32 6.64 16.88
N ARG A 58 -10.86 7.41 17.84
CA ARG A 58 -11.01 8.88 17.73
C ARG A 58 -11.75 9.33 16.47
N ALA A 59 -12.65 8.52 15.91
CA ALA A 59 -13.54 8.97 14.84
C ALA A 59 -14.28 10.25 15.26
N GLY A 60 -14.30 11.26 14.39
CA GLY A 60 -14.79 12.61 14.70
C GLY A 60 -13.74 13.55 15.32
N HIS A 61 -12.59 13.02 15.76
CA HIS A 61 -11.53 13.74 16.47
C HIS A 61 -10.14 13.53 15.84
N LEU A 62 -10.05 12.97 14.64
CA LEU A 62 -8.77 12.69 13.97
C LEU A 62 -7.95 13.96 13.69
N LEU A 63 -8.60 15.11 13.51
CA LEU A 63 -7.94 16.40 13.29
C LEU A 63 -7.29 16.97 14.55
N GLU A 64 -7.60 16.40 15.73
CA GLU A 64 -6.93 16.72 16.99
C GLU A 64 -5.65 15.89 17.17
N CYS A 65 -5.36 14.97 16.26
CA CYS A 65 -4.11 14.20 16.26
C CYS A 65 -3.06 14.92 15.42
N SER A 66 -1.78 14.73 15.77
CA SER A 66 -0.71 15.05 14.83
C SER A 66 -0.63 14.04 13.69
N ALA A 67 0.04 14.41 12.61
CA ALA A 67 0.24 13.50 11.49
C ALA A 67 1.09 12.29 11.88
N LEU A 68 2.04 12.45 12.81
CA LEU A 68 2.84 11.33 13.33
C LEU A 68 2.00 10.41 14.23
N GLU A 69 1.09 10.96 15.04
CA GLU A 69 0.13 10.14 15.80
C GLU A 69 -0.80 9.35 14.87
N LEU A 70 -1.23 9.94 13.74
CA LEU A 70 -1.99 9.23 12.72
C LEU A 70 -1.13 8.19 11.99
N ALA A 71 0.15 8.45 11.72
CA ALA A 71 1.06 7.51 11.07
C ALA A 71 1.16 6.18 11.85
N GLU A 72 1.13 6.22 13.18
CA GLU A 72 1.08 5.03 14.03
C GLU A 72 -0.17 4.15 13.82
N TYR A 73 -1.21 4.66 13.16
CA TYR A 73 -2.39 3.86 12.80
C TYR A 73 -2.07 2.82 11.72
N ALA A 74 -0.96 2.98 10.98
CA ALA A 74 -0.46 2.00 10.00
C ALA A 74 -0.20 0.62 10.65
N LYS A 75 0.01 0.58 11.97
CA LYS A 75 0.26 -0.66 12.74
C LYS A 75 -1.02 -1.32 13.26
N SER A 76 -2.18 -0.73 12.98
CA SER A 76 -3.46 -1.23 13.48
C SER A 76 -3.92 -2.50 12.76
N GLU A 77 -4.59 -3.38 13.48
CA GLU A 77 -5.33 -4.51 12.89
C GLU A 77 -6.57 -4.04 12.10
N SER A 78 -7.05 -2.82 12.36
CA SER A 78 -8.12 -2.24 11.56
C SER A 78 -7.58 -1.74 10.23
N LEU A 79 -8.00 -2.36 9.13
CA LEU A 79 -7.61 -1.96 7.77
C LEU A 79 -7.93 -0.49 7.44
N LEU A 80 -9.00 0.06 8.02
CA LEU A 80 -9.36 1.47 7.84
C LEU A 80 -8.38 2.39 8.60
N GLU A 81 -7.97 2.02 9.81
CA GLU A 81 -6.92 2.74 10.53
C GLU A 81 -5.59 2.63 9.80
N ALA A 82 -5.23 1.44 9.33
CA ALA A 82 -4.01 1.22 8.55
C ALA A 82 -3.99 2.09 7.28
N SER A 83 -5.13 2.21 6.58
CA SER A 83 -5.28 3.10 5.42
C SER A 83 -5.06 4.57 5.78
N ILE A 84 -5.58 5.03 6.93
CA ILE A 84 -5.36 6.40 7.42
C ILE A 84 -3.89 6.61 7.79
N GLY A 85 -3.28 5.66 8.49
CA GLY A 85 -1.88 5.76 8.90
C GLY A 85 -0.92 5.75 7.73
N LEU A 86 -1.15 4.90 6.72
CA LEU A 86 -0.33 4.89 5.51
C LEU A 86 -0.50 6.21 4.72
N ALA A 87 -1.71 6.76 4.65
CA ALA A 87 -1.93 8.07 4.05
C ALA A 87 -1.21 9.19 4.85
N ALA A 88 -1.16 9.11 6.17
CA ALA A 88 -0.42 10.07 7.00
C ALA A 88 1.11 9.94 6.81
N ILE A 89 1.64 8.71 6.75
CA ILE A 89 3.04 8.45 6.38
C ILE A 89 3.34 9.10 5.04
N ASN A 90 2.50 8.85 4.02
CA ASN A 90 2.68 9.41 2.68
C ASN A 90 2.58 10.94 2.64
N ALA A 91 1.83 11.57 3.56
CA ALA A 91 1.74 13.03 3.65
C ALA A 91 3.00 13.65 4.27
N LEU A 92 3.64 12.93 5.20
CA LEU A 92 4.86 13.35 5.89
C LEU A 92 6.14 13.05 5.11
N LEU A 93 6.10 12.11 4.16
CA LEU A 93 7.25 11.76 3.32
C LEU A 93 7.72 12.96 2.50
N GLU A 94 9.01 13.27 2.61
CA GLU A 94 9.70 14.19 1.72
C GLU A 94 10.32 13.40 0.57
N VAL A 95 9.85 13.66 -0.64
CA VAL A 95 10.37 13.03 -1.86
C VAL A 95 11.35 13.97 -2.54
N ASP A 96 12.59 13.52 -2.71
CA ASP A 96 13.56 14.21 -3.57
C ASP A 96 13.29 13.81 -5.02
N GLU A 97 12.51 14.63 -5.73
CA GLU A 97 12.11 14.38 -7.11
C GLU A 97 13.29 14.26 -8.07
N ASN A 98 14.47 14.82 -7.74
CA ASN A 98 15.67 14.67 -8.57
C ASN A 98 16.19 13.23 -8.60
N ARG A 99 15.76 12.40 -7.64
CA ARG A 99 16.06 10.96 -7.57
C ARG A 99 14.96 10.10 -8.17
N CYS A 100 13.85 10.72 -8.60
CA CYS A 100 12.74 10.02 -9.23
C CYS A 100 12.94 9.92 -10.75
N LEU A 101 12.53 8.78 -11.31
CA LEU A 101 12.45 8.60 -12.75
C LEU A 101 10.99 8.38 -13.11
N GLU A 102 10.49 9.17 -14.07
CA GLU A 102 9.15 8.98 -14.61
C GLU A 102 9.17 7.77 -15.55
N LEU A 103 8.57 6.67 -15.11
CA LEU A 103 8.52 5.40 -15.83
C LEU A 103 7.15 4.74 -15.66
N ASN A 104 6.70 4.03 -16.68
CA ASN A 104 5.54 3.16 -16.56
C ASN A 104 5.95 1.82 -15.92
N ALA A 105 5.23 1.42 -14.87
CA ALA A 105 5.51 0.16 -14.16
C ALA A 105 5.40 -1.08 -15.07
N GLU A 106 4.43 -1.13 -15.98
CA GLU A 106 4.28 -2.23 -16.93
C GLU A 106 5.51 -2.33 -17.85
N GLU A 107 5.96 -1.21 -18.40
CA GLU A 107 7.11 -1.18 -19.30
C GLU A 107 8.40 -1.63 -18.58
N LEU A 108 8.58 -1.20 -17.33
CA LEU A 108 9.72 -1.61 -16.52
C LEU A 108 9.66 -3.11 -16.21
N ILE A 109 8.50 -3.65 -15.85
CA ILE A 109 8.30 -5.08 -15.60
C ILE A 109 8.58 -5.90 -16.86
N LEU A 110 8.10 -5.46 -18.03
CA LEU A 110 8.38 -6.14 -19.30
C LEU A 110 9.86 -6.11 -19.65
N LYS A 111 10.51 -4.95 -19.51
CA LYS A 111 11.94 -4.78 -19.79
C LYS A 111 12.79 -5.70 -18.91
N GLU A 112 12.53 -5.71 -17.60
CA GLU A 112 13.33 -6.48 -16.65
C GLU A 112 12.90 -7.96 -16.58
N GLY A 113 11.67 -8.28 -16.95
CA GLY A 113 11.05 -9.60 -16.79
C GLY A 113 11.07 -10.49 -18.03
N THR A 114 11.38 -9.96 -19.22
CA THR A 114 11.39 -10.75 -20.47
C THR A 114 12.32 -11.95 -20.36
N GLY A 115 11.78 -13.16 -20.58
CA GLY A 115 12.52 -14.42 -20.47
C GLY A 115 12.92 -14.82 -19.03
N ARG A 116 12.53 -14.06 -18.01
CA ARG A 116 12.88 -14.28 -16.60
C ARG A 116 11.69 -14.79 -15.77
N LYS A 117 11.97 -15.14 -14.52
CA LYS A 117 10.95 -15.50 -13.53
C LYS A 117 10.42 -14.25 -12.84
N VAL A 118 9.15 -13.94 -13.04
CA VAL A 118 8.50 -12.74 -12.51
C VAL A 118 7.44 -13.14 -11.48
N VAL A 119 7.41 -12.44 -10.35
CA VAL A 119 6.28 -12.47 -9.42
C VAL A 119 5.62 -11.09 -9.40
N ILE A 120 4.30 -11.06 -9.50
CA ILE A 120 3.48 -9.86 -9.32
C ILE A 120 2.56 -10.10 -8.12
N VAL A 121 2.58 -9.22 -7.11
CA VAL A 121 1.60 -9.19 -6.02
C VAL A 121 0.55 -8.14 -6.35
N GLY A 122 -0.67 -8.59 -6.62
CA GLY A 122 -1.76 -7.78 -7.14
C GLY A 122 -2.17 -8.21 -8.55
N HIS A 123 -3.47 -8.21 -8.84
CA HIS A 123 -3.99 -8.45 -10.19
C HIS A 123 -4.15 -7.14 -10.98
N PHE A 124 -3.37 -6.98 -12.07
CA PHE A 124 -3.35 -5.78 -12.91
C PHE A 124 -3.74 -6.08 -14.37
N PRO A 125 -4.32 -5.10 -15.10
CA PRO A 125 -4.74 -5.29 -16.49
C PRO A 125 -3.63 -5.71 -17.46
N PHE A 126 -2.37 -5.43 -17.13
CA PHE A 126 -1.21 -5.74 -17.97
C PHE A 126 -0.65 -7.16 -17.80
N ILE A 127 -1.19 -7.96 -16.86
CA ILE A 127 -0.72 -9.33 -16.61
C ILE A 127 -0.67 -10.20 -17.88
N PRO A 128 -1.64 -10.17 -18.81
CA PRO A 128 -1.58 -10.98 -20.03
C PRO A 128 -0.31 -10.70 -20.85
N ARG A 129 0.08 -9.43 -20.98
CA ARG A 129 1.30 -9.03 -21.73
C ARG A 129 2.57 -9.52 -21.02
N VAL A 130 2.64 -9.41 -19.70
CA VAL A 130 3.77 -9.93 -18.93
C VAL A 130 3.85 -11.45 -19.04
N ARG A 131 2.71 -12.15 -19.06
CA ARG A 131 2.63 -13.61 -19.18
C ARG A 131 3.19 -14.12 -20.51
N GLU A 132 3.01 -13.36 -21.59
CA GLU A 132 3.56 -13.68 -22.91
C GLU A 132 5.08 -13.46 -22.98
N ALA A 133 5.61 -12.46 -22.28
CA ALA A 133 7.02 -12.08 -22.34
C ALA A 133 7.92 -12.80 -21.31
N ALA A 134 7.40 -13.07 -20.12
CA ALA A 134 8.16 -13.68 -19.03
C ALA A 134 8.42 -15.16 -19.31
N GLY A 135 9.59 -15.66 -18.88
CA GLY A 135 9.88 -17.11 -18.93
C GLY A 135 9.01 -17.90 -17.96
N LYS A 136 8.65 -17.28 -16.82
CA LYS A 136 7.68 -17.77 -15.86
C LYS A 136 7.02 -16.58 -15.17
N LEU A 137 5.70 -16.60 -15.02
CA LEU A 137 4.95 -15.60 -14.26
C LEU A 137 4.15 -16.28 -13.15
N TRP A 138 4.27 -15.74 -11.93
CA TRP A 138 3.33 -15.97 -10.84
C TRP A 138 2.64 -14.66 -10.48
N VAL A 139 1.32 -14.71 -10.34
CA VAL A 139 0.53 -13.60 -9.84
C VAL A 139 -0.03 -14.03 -8.50
N LEU A 140 0.25 -13.28 -7.44
CA LEU A 140 -0.27 -13.52 -6.08
C LEU A 140 -1.39 -12.52 -5.80
N GLU A 141 -2.55 -13.01 -5.37
CA GLU A 141 -3.68 -12.15 -5.04
C GLU A 141 -4.47 -12.74 -3.85
N LYS A 142 -5.08 -11.88 -3.04
CA LYS A 142 -5.93 -12.31 -1.92
C LYS A 142 -7.24 -12.93 -2.44
N ARG A 143 -7.73 -12.43 -3.57
CA ARG A 143 -8.88 -12.96 -4.31
C ARG A 143 -8.44 -13.40 -5.71
N PRO A 144 -7.75 -14.55 -5.81
CA PRO A 144 -7.14 -14.98 -7.07
C PRO A 144 -8.19 -15.21 -8.15
N LEU A 145 -7.89 -14.75 -9.37
CA LEU A 145 -8.61 -15.12 -10.58
C LEU A 145 -8.01 -16.38 -11.20
N GLU A 146 -8.59 -16.84 -12.31
CA GLU A 146 -8.05 -17.98 -13.05
C GLU A 146 -6.59 -17.73 -13.47
N GLY A 147 -5.70 -18.63 -13.07
CA GLY A 147 -4.27 -18.53 -13.35
C GLY A 147 -3.46 -17.69 -12.35
N ASP A 148 -4.11 -17.14 -11.33
CA ASP A 148 -3.44 -16.53 -10.17
C ASP A 148 -3.21 -17.57 -9.06
N LEU A 149 -2.30 -17.23 -8.16
CA LEU A 149 -2.01 -17.96 -6.93
C LEU A 149 -2.58 -17.22 -5.72
N PRO A 150 -3.00 -17.96 -4.68
CA PRO A 150 -3.44 -17.35 -3.44
C PRO A 150 -2.23 -16.73 -2.70
N ALA A 151 -2.47 -15.66 -1.93
CA ALA A 151 -1.41 -14.87 -1.28
C ALA A 151 -0.52 -15.70 -0.34
N GLU A 152 -1.03 -16.80 0.23
CA GLU A 152 -0.32 -17.71 1.14
C GLU A 152 0.88 -18.39 0.47
N MET A 153 0.89 -18.48 -0.87
CA MET A 153 2.01 -19.02 -1.64
C MET A 153 3.21 -18.06 -1.73
N ALA A 154 3.11 -16.84 -1.20
CA ALA A 154 4.15 -15.82 -1.29
C ALA A 154 5.51 -16.30 -0.78
N ALA A 155 5.55 -17.02 0.35
CA ALA A 155 6.77 -17.54 0.94
C ALA A 155 7.47 -18.59 0.06
N GLU A 156 6.71 -19.29 -0.79
CA GLU A 156 7.26 -20.26 -1.73
C GLU A 156 7.76 -19.59 -3.02
N VAL A 157 6.98 -18.67 -3.59
CA VAL A 157 7.25 -18.16 -4.95
C VAL A 157 8.16 -16.93 -4.98
N LEU A 158 8.06 -16.01 -4.00
CA LEU A 158 8.88 -14.79 -3.98
C LEU A 158 10.39 -15.07 -3.99
N PRO A 159 10.92 -16.05 -3.21
CA PRO A 159 12.36 -16.35 -3.23
C PRO A 159 12.88 -16.90 -4.57
N GLN A 160 11.99 -17.33 -5.47
CA GLN A 160 12.34 -17.90 -6.77
C GLN A 160 12.35 -16.87 -7.91
N ALA A 161 11.87 -15.64 -7.65
CA ALA A 161 11.70 -14.60 -8.66
C ALA A 161 13.03 -13.89 -8.96
N ASP A 162 13.26 -13.63 -10.24
CA ASP A 162 14.31 -12.71 -10.67
C ASP A 162 13.83 -11.25 -10.58
N VAL A 163 12.52 -11.03 -10.74
CA VAL A 163 11.84 -9.73 -10.66
C VAL A 163 10.58 -9.85 -9.83
N ALA A 164 10.42 -8.96 -8.84
CA ALA A 164 9.21 -8.86 -8.03
C ALA A 164 8.57 -7.47 -8.20
N ALA A 165 7.31 -7.43 -8.61
CA ALA A 165 6.49 -6.23 -8.60
C ALA A 165 5.40 -6.37 -7.55
N ILE A 166 5.37 -5.48 -6.57
CA ILE A 166 4.50 -5.61 -5.40
C ILE A 166 3.61 -4.37 -5.32
N THR A 167 2.29 -4.58 -5.24
CA THR A 167 1.32 -3.50 -5.03
C THR A 167 1.65 -2.69 -3.77
N GLY A 168 1.56 -1.36 -3.85
CA GLY A 168 1.74 -0.47 -2.69
C GLY A 168 0.71 -0.71 -1.59
N THR A 169 -0.43 -1.36 -1.91
CA THR A 169 -1.47 -1.75 -0.94
C THR A 169 -1.08 -2.92 -0.04
N SER A 170 0.13 -3.47 -0.21
CA SER A 170 0.68 -4.52 0.66
C SER A 170 1.33 -3.98 1.93
N LEU A 171 1.59 -2.67 1.99
CA LEU A 171 1.99 -1.92 3.19
C LEU A 171 0.76 -1.69 4.08
#